data_AF-A0A553MSG7-F1
#
_entry.id   AF-A0A553MSG7-F1
#
_cell.length_a   1.000
_cell.length_b   1.000
_cell.length_c   1.000
_cell.angle_alpha   90.00
_cell.angle_beta   90.00
_cell.angle_gamma   90.00
#
_symmetry.space_group_name_H-M   'P 1'
#
loop_
_entity.id
_entity.type
_entity.pdbx_description
1 polymer ?
#
loop_
_entity_poly.entity_id
_entity_poly.type
_entity_poly.pdbx_seq_one_letter_code
_entity_poly.pdbx_strand_id
1 'polypeptide(L)'
;MLVIPNMGRMGVPHGPSEEKVVVLAVDDCDVAMALRFGGQMGNYSCAARGTQTGQKKSLDLTGPLLMGGVPNLPEDFPVNNQDFVGCIRNLIIDSKSIDMANFIANNGTSPGQK
;
A
#
# COMPACT_ATOMS: atom_id res chain seq x y z
N MET A 1 4.23 4.56 -6.79
CA MET A 1 4.27 4.01 -5.41
C MET A 1 4.28 2.49 -5.49
N LEU A 2 5.24 1.86 -4.81
CA LEU A 2 5.38 0.42 -4.72
C LEU A 2 5.42 0.00 -3.25
N VAL A 3 4.65 -1.03 -2.90
CA VAL A 3 4.68 -1.66 -1.57
C VAL A 3 5.48 -2.95 -1.72
N ILE A 4 6.59 -3.06 -1.00
CA ILE A 4 7.51 -4.20 -1.11
C ILE A 4 7.26 -5.12 0.09
N PRO A 5 6.73 -6.34 -0.13
CA PRO A 5 6.54 -7.30 0.94
C PRO A 5 7.88 -7.88 1.38
N ASN A 6 7.97 -8.28 2.64
CA ASN A 6 9.11 -9.05 3.11
C ASN A 6 9.03 -10.47 2.53
N MET A 7 9.98 -10.83 1.67
CA MET A 7 10.05 -12.15 1.06
C MET A 7 10.77 -13.14 1.98
N GLY A 8 10.17 -14.31 2.18
CA GLY A 8 10.81 -15.40 2.91
C GLY A 8 11.94 -16.05 2.10
N ARG A 9 12.64 -17.00 2.73
CA ARG A 9 13.74 -17.78 2.13
C ARG A 9 13.37 -18.49 0.81
N MET A 10 12.08 -18.69 0.57
CA MET A 10 11.55 -19.39 -0.61
C MET A 10 11.10 -18.44 -1.73
N GLY A 11 11.33 -17.13 -1.61
CA GLY A 11 10.90 -16.14 -2.61
C GLY A 11 9.39 -15.92 -2.67
N VAL A 12 8.67 -16.35 -1.64
CA VAL A 12 7.22 -16.15 -1.48
C VAL A 12 7.00 -15.17 -0.32
N PRO A 13 6.03 -14.24 -0.41
CA PRO A 13 5.64 -13.42 0.73
C PRO A 13 5.30 -14.31 1.94
N HIS A 14 5.89 -14.00 3.10
CA HIS A 14 5.63 -14.80 4.30
C HIS A 14 4.18 -14.60 4.79
N GLY A 15 3.38 -15.66 4.77
CA GLY A 15 2.17 -15.77 5.60
C GLY A 15 2.52 -16.07 7.07
N PRO A 16 1.56 -15.87 7.97
CA PRO A 16 1.63 -14.91 9.08
C PRO A 16 3.06 -14.64 9.58
N SER A 17 3.53 -13.40 9.39
CA SER A 17 4.88 -12.99 9.80
C SER A 17 4.91 -12.57 11.27
N GLU A 18 5.93 -13.02 12.00
CA GLU A 18 6.31 -12.49 13.32
C GLU A 18 6.74 -11.02 13.19
N GLU A 19 7.45 -10.69 12.11
CA GLU A 19 7.87 -9.33 11.75
C GLU A 19 6.93 -8.73 10.70
N LYS A 20 6.04 -7.83 11.11
CA LYS A 20 5.02 -7.19 10.26
C LYS A 20 5.59 -5.92 9.63
N VAL A 21 6.61 -6.12 8.83
CA VAL A 21 7.39 -5.06 8.21
C VAL A 21 6.86 -4.78 6.81
N VAL A 22 6.69 -3.50 6.48
CA VAL A 22 6.34 -3.03 5.14
C VAL A 22 7.38 -2.00 4.72
N VAL A 23 7.81 -2.09 3.47
CA VAL A 23 8.64 -1.06 2.84
C VAL A 23 7.83 -0.38 1.74
N LEU A 24 7.78 0.94 1.81
CA LEU A 24 7.10 1.81 0.85
C LEU A 24 8.15 2.52 0.02
N ALA A 25 7.96 2.57 -1.29
CA ALA A 25 8.79 3.33 -2.21
C ALA A 25 7.91 4.21 -3.12
N VAL A 26 8.35 5.43 -3.39
CA VAL A 26 7.69 6.38 -4.29
C VAL A 26 8.56 6.53 -5.54
N ASP A 27 7.93 6.45 -6.71
CA ASP A 27 8.61 6.55 -8.02
C ASP A 27 9.80 5.59 -8.18
N ASP A 28 10.81 5.97 -8.98
CA ASP A 28 12.02 5.18 -9.26
C ASP A 28 13.07 5.31 -8.13
N CYS A 29 12.67 4.97 -6.91
CA CYS A 29 13.51 5.12 -5.72
C CYS A 29 14.49 3.95 -5.54
N ASP A 30 15.78 4.25 -5.34
CA ASP A 30 16.71 3.28 -4.75
C ASP A 30 16.39 3.12 -3.25
N VAL A 31 15.60 2.09 -2.96
CA VAL A 31 15.10 1.77 -1.62
C VAL A 31 16.24 1.49 -0.64
N ALA A 32 17.32 0.84 -1.07
CA ALA A 32 18.43 0.50 -0.20
C ALA A 32 19.18 1.75 0.24
N MET A 33 19.39 2.69 -0.68
CA MET A 33 20.01 3.97 -0.38
C MET A 33 19.10 4.87 0.46
N ALA A 34 17.80 4.98 0.12
CA ALA A 34 16.84 5.81 0.86
C ALA A 34 16.66 5.37 2.31
N LEU A 35 16.55 4.07 2.57
CA LEU A 35 16.40 3.56 3.94
C LEU A 35 17.66 3.69 4.78
N ARG A 36 18.86 3.61 4.17
CA ARG A 36 20.14 3.65 4.91
C ARG A 36 20.67 5.06 5.11
N PHE A 37 20.54 5.93 4.11
CA PHE A 37 21.22 7.23 4.07
C PHE A 37 20.26 8.41 3.94
N GLY A 38 18.95 8.18 3.78
CA GLY A 38 17.96 9.25 3.57
C GLY A 38 17.97 10.33 4.66
N GLY A 39 18.16 9.93 5.92
CA GLY A 39 18.26 10.87 7.06
C GLY A 39 19.59 11.64 7.13
N GLN A 40 20.65 11.15 6.50
CA GLN A 40 21.96 11.82 6.44
C GLN A 40 22.09 12.74 5.21
N MET A 41 21.36 12.43 4.14
CA MET A 41 21.41 13.19 2.88
C MET A 41 20.31 14.24 2.74
N GLY A 42 19.46 14.42 3.76
CA GLY A 42 18.50 15.52 3.91
C GLY A 42 17.38 15.60 2.86
N ASN A 43 17.51 14.93 1.71
CA ASN A 43 16.60 15.05 0.57
C ASN A 43 16.39 13.74 -0.20
N TYR A 44 16.79 12.60 0.38
CA TYR A 44 16.62 11.29 -0.26
C TYR A 44 15.65 10.41 0.56
N SER A 45 14.41 10.88 0.69
CA SER A 45 13.35 10.28 1.53
C SER A 45 12.25 9.58 0.71
N CYS A 46 12.58 9.03 -0.45
CA CYS A 46 11.62 8.40 -1.36
C CYS A 46 11.16 6.99 -0.92
N ALA A 47 11.74 6.44 0.16
CA ALA A 47 11.31 5.17 0.74
C ALA A 47 11.26 5.23 2.28
N ALA A 48 10.35 4.43 2.84
CA ALA A 48 10.15 4.32 4.29
C ALA A 48 9.88 2.86 4.69
N ARG A 49 10.31 2.48 5.89
CA ARG A 49 10.03 1.18 6.50
C ARG A 49 9.11 1.38 7.71
N GLY A 50 7.98 0.69 7.71
CA GLY A 50 7.06 0.62 8.85
C GLY A 50 7.01 -0.78 9.44
N THR A 51 6.79 -0.88 10.75
CA THR A 51 6.56 -2.16 11.44
C THR A 51 5.28 -2.07 12.25
N GLN A 52 4.36 -3.00 12.06
CA GLN A 52 3.13 -3.08 12.85
C GLN A 52 3.37 -3.88 14.14
N THR A 53 3.12 -3.27 15.30
CA THR A 53 3.37 -3.88 16.63
C THR A 53 2.18 -4.61 17.23
N GLY A 54 0.99 -4.50 16.61
CA GLY A 54 -0.23 -5.17 17.08
C GLY A 54 -0.13 -6.69 17.08
N GLN A 55 -0.99 -7.39 17.83
CA GLN A 55 -0.90 -8.85 18.00
C GLN A 55 -1.42 -9.65 16.78
N LYS A 56 -2.30 -9.06 15.95
CA LYS A 56 -2.92 -9.72 14.78
C LYS A 56 -1.85 -10.09 13.75
N LYS A 57 -1.66 -11.37 13.47
CA LYS A 57 -0.63 -11.88 12.54
C LYS A 57 -1.05 -11.87 11.06
N SER A 58 -2.35 -11.70 10.81
CA SER A 58 -2.95 -11.69 9.48
C SER A 58 -3.88 -10.50 9.34
N LEU A 59 -4.08 -10.07 8.10
CA LEU A 59 -5.11 -9.10 7.74
C LEU A 59 -6.47 -9.80 7.71
N ASP A 60 -7.49 -9.09 8.17
CA ASP A 60 -8.87 -9.51 7.98
C ASP A 60 -9.30 -9.10 6.57
N LEU A 61 -9.57 -10.09 5.72
CA LEU A 61 -9.94 -9.91 4.32
C LEU A 61 -11.45 -10.12 4.08
N THR A 62 -12.27 -10.03 5.13
CA THR A 62 -13.73 -10.14 5.01
C THR A 62 -14.38 -8.93 4.32
N GLY A 63 -13.68 -7.79 4.27
CA GLY A 63 -14.15 -6.56 3.63
C GLY A 63 -13.70 -6.40 2.17
N PRO A 64 -14.37 -5.52 1.39
CA PRO A 64 -13.95 -5.19 0.03
C PRO A 64 -12.70 -4.31 0.01
N LEU A 65 -11.97 -4.34 -1.11
CA LEU A 65 -10.89 -3.40 -1.39
C LEU A 65 -11.47 -2.06 -1.86
N LEU A 66 -11.21 -1.00 -1.11
CA LEU A 66 -11.67 0.36 -1.42
C LEU A 66 -10.56 1.14 -2.14
N MET A 67 -10.92 1.90 -3.18
CA MET A 67 -10.00 2.73 -3.95
C MET A 67 -10.60 4.09 -4.29
N GLY A 68 -9.78 5.12 -4.23
CA GLY A 68 -10.19 6.50 -4.51
C GLY A 68 -10.88 7.19 -3.33
N GLY A 69 -11.50 6.43 -2.42
CA GLY A 69 -12.00 6.97 -1.16
C GLY A 69 -12.54 5.90 -0.23
N VAL A 70 -12.93 6.32 0.96
CA VAL A 70 -13.53 5.50 2.01
C VAL A 70 -14.93 6.02 2.34
N PRO A 71 -15.89 5.14 2.73
CA PRO A 71 -17.19 5.57 3.23
C PRO A 71 -17.03 6.28 4.58
N ASN A 72 -18.11 6.82 5.15
CA ASN A 72 -18.08 7.40 6.49
C ASN A 72 -17.48 6.40 7.51
N LEU A 73 -16.32 6.75 8.03
CA LEU A 73 -15.60 5.97 9.03
C LEU A 73 -15.98 6.46 10.44
N PRO A 74 -15.82 5.60 11.46
CA PRO A 74 -15.90 6.05 12.86
C PRO A 74 -14.89 7.17 13.13
N GLU A 75 -15.21 8.09 14.05
CA GLU A 75 -14.35 9.24 14.38
C GLU A 75 -12.94 8.80 14.86
N ASP A 76 -12.82 7.64 15.49
CA ASP A 76 -11.55 7.10 15.98
C ASP A 76 -10.69 6.44 14.89
N PHE A 77 -11.16 6.39 13.63
CA PHE A 77 -10.41 5.76 12.56
C PHE A 77 -9.25 6.67 12.10
N PRO A 78 -8.00 6.18 12.05
CA PRO A 78 -6.81 7.02 11.85
C PRO A 78 -6.61 7.43 10.37
N VAL A 79 -7.62 8.03 9.74
CA VAL A 79 -7.59 8.50 8.36
C VAL A 79 -8.12 9.94 8.30
N ASN A 80 -7.24 10.88 7.96
CA ASN A 80 -7.61 12.28 7.82
C ASN A 80 -8.16 12.60 6.43
N ASN A 81 -7.61 11.97 5.38
CA ASN A 81 -8.00 12.18 3.99
C ASN A 81 -8.88 11.01 3.54
N GLN A 82 -10.16 11.27 3.30
CA GLN A 82 -11.15 10.23 2.99
C GLN A 82 -11.34 10.01 1.50
N ASP A 83 -10.91 10.95 0.68
CA ASP A 83 -11.02 10.93 -0.77
C ASP A 83 -9.68 11.27 -1.44
N PHE A 84 -9.54 10.78 -2.67
CA PHE A 84 -8.39 10.99 -3.52
C PHE A 84 -8.86 11.55 -4.86
N VAL A 85 -8.35 12.74 -5.21
CA VAL A 85 -8.57 13.38 -6.50
C VAL A 85 -7.35 13.17 -7.37
N GLY A 86 -7.45 12.30 -8.37
CA GLY A 86 -6.38 12.00 -9.30
C GLY A 86 -6.62 10.70 -10.07
N CYS A 87 -5.58 10.20 -10.73
CA CYS A 87 -5.63 8.93 -11.46
C CYS A 87 -4.81 7.86 -10.76
N ILE A 88 -5.42 6.70 -10.51
CA ILE A 88 -4.74 5.49 -10.06
C ILE A 88 -4.73 4.51 -11.25
N ARG A 89 -3.59 3.88 -11.52
CA ARG A 89 -3.43 2.90 -12.61
C ARG A 89 -2.44 1.81 -12.21
N ASN A 90 -2.49 0.69 -12.93
CA ASN A 90 -1.56 -0.44 -12.80
C ASN A 90 -1.51 -1.03 -11.38
N LEU A 91 -2.68 -1.31 -10.80
CA LEU A 91 -2.76 -2.01 -9.53
C LEU A 91 -2.34 -3.48 -9.70
N ILE A 92 -1.32 -3.88 -8.93
CA ILE A 92 -0.81 -5.26 -8.91
C ILE A 92 -0.84 -5.76 -7.46
N ILE A 93 -1.51 -6.88 -7.22
CA ILE A 93 -1.59 -7.55 -5.91
C ILE A 93 -1.14 -9.00 -6.09
N ASP A 94 -0.21 -9.46 -5.27
CA ASP A 94 0.37 -10.82 -5.38
C ASP A 94 0.85 -11.16 -6.80
N SER A 95 1.49 -10.19 -7.46
CA SER A 95 1.95 -10.28 -8.86
C SER A 95 0.84 -10.44 -9.91
N LYS A 96 -0.42 -10.21 -9.55
CA LYS A 96 -1.56 -10.23 -10.46
C LYS A 96 -2.08 -8.81 -10.71
N SER A 97 -2.20 -8.44 -11.98
CA SER A 97 -2.86 -7.19 -12.36
C SER A 97 -4.34 -7.26 -12.05
N ILE A 98 -4.86 -6.25 -11.37
CA ILE A 98 -6.27 -6.13 -11.04
C ILE A 98 -6.99 -5.31 -12.11
N ASP A 99 -8.11 -5.82 -12.61
CA ASP A 99 -8.99 -5.05 -13.48
C ASP A 99 -9.79 -4.03 -12.66
N MET A 100 -9.34 -2.77 -12.73
CA MET A 100 -9.95 -1.66 -11.99
C MET A 100 -11.34 -1.26 -12.53
N ALA A 101 -11.76 -1.77 -13.69
CA ALA A 101 -13.12 -1.56 -14.21
C ALA A 101 -14.13 -2.57 -13.65
N ASN A 102 -13.68 -3.68 -13.05
CA ASN A 102 -14.53 -4.73 -12.50
C ASN A 102 -14.84 -4.50 -11.01
N PHE A 103 -15.54 -3.40 -10.72
CA PHE A 103 -15.93 -3.03 -9.35
C PHE A 103 -17.25 -3.68 -8.90
N ILE A 104 -17.38 -3.94 -7.60
CA ILE A 104 -18.66 -4.37 -6.99
C ILE A 104 -19.59 -3.16 -6.75
N ALA A 105 -19.00 -2.00 -6.44
CA ALA A 105 -19.70 -0.73 -6.29
C ALA A 105 -18.78 0.43 -6.71
N ASN A 106 -19.35 1.46 -7.33
CA ASN A 106 -18.64 2.67 -7.72
C ASN A 106 -19.46 3.90 -7.33
N ASN A 107 -18.87 4.80 -6.55
CA ASN A 107 -19.48 6.04 -6.13
C ASN A 107 -18.60 7.23 -6.54
N GLY A 108 -18.66 7.59 -7.83
CA GLY A 108 -18.04 8.81 -8.34
C GLY A 108 -16.64 8.65 -8.95
N THR A 109 -16.16 7.42 -9.20
CA THR A 109 -14.93 7.21 -9.97
C THR A 109 -15.25 7.00 -11.45
N SER A 110 -14.45 7.58 -12.33
CA SER A 110 -14.57 7.37 -13.78
C SER A 110 -13.34 6.62 -14.29
N PRO A 111 -13.50 5.63 -15.19
CA PRO A 111 -12.35 5.02 -15.84
C PRO A 111 -11.57 6.10 -16.61
N GLY A 112 -10.24 6.08 -16.48
CA GLY A 112 -9.36 6.97 -17.25
C GLY A 112 -9.50 6.68 -18.75
N GLN A 113 -9.54 7.74 -19.57
CA GLN A 113 -9.51 7.57 -21.02
C GLN A 113 -8.11 7.09 -21.45
N LYS A 114 -8.09 6.10 -22.35
CA LYS A 114 -6.89 5.40 -22.81
C LYS A 114 -6.06 6.26 -23.75
#